data_AF-A0A0T0M5Z5-F1
#
_entry.id   AF-A0A0T0M5Z5-F1
#
_cell.length_a   1.000
_cell.length_b   1.000
_cell.length_c   1.000
_cell.angle_alpha   90.00
_cell.angle_beta   90.00
_cell.angle_gamma   90.00
#
_symmetry.space_group_name_H-M   'P 1'
#
loop_
_entity.id
_entity.type
_entity.pdbx_description
1 polymer ?
#
loop_
_entity_poly.entity_id
_entity_poly.type
_entity_poly.pdbx_seq_one_letter_code
_entity_poly.pdbx_strand_id
1 'polypeptide(L)'
;MVAYLDTCTILNLLQINYDDEYIKHLVKSFEEIKLTPIVFQELGSNKFVNVIDDSNKEVLNNVIFNQIQKYVDYSNSDDTLAFTKKHNSECFKDNGESHSVSYSVKVSRFGKNDFGDNLLKTHFISDDAPAQKDFNHFYQINVVGQILNSIDLMTIFWLKQYITKNDLIKYCHSLKQLYNKDIGLLLIKLKDYSRDFVDDLNSKQKIVFTKLIEILSNIQDDTNNKISEIISDPDFKDVLKKNKDWKELLTNIQQSNFREKIPYINKRMRDLEKVWEVM
;
A
#
# COMPACT_ATOMS: atom_id res chain seq x y z
N MET A 1 9.63 13.71 -17.12
CA MET A 1 8.80 12.54 -16.73
C MET A 1 7.62 12.99 -15.91
N VAL A 2 6.43 12.47 -16.19
CA VAL A 2 5.17 12.75 -15.47
C VAL A 2 4.83 11.54 -14.60
N ALA A 3 4.47 11.75 -13.35
CA ALA A 3 4.04 10.70 -12.42
C ALA A 3 2.58 10.89 -12.01
N TYR A 4 1.76 9.87 -12.23
CA TYR A 4 0.46 9.72 -11.57
C TYR A 4 0.57 8.74 -10.43
N LEU A 5 0.12 9.12 -9.25
CA LEU A 5 0.16 8.28 -8.06
C LEU A 5 -1.24 7.74 -7.73
N ASP A 6 -1.29 6.56 -7.15
CA ASP A 6 -2.46 6.04 -6.47
C ASP A 6 -2.50 6.45 -4.98
N THR A 7 -3.61 6.12 -4.32
CA THR A 7 -3.81 6.42 -2.89
C THR A 7 -2.83 5.66 -2.00
N CYS A 8 -2.63 4.36 -2.25
CA CYS A 8 -1.80 3.51 -1.40
C CYS A 8 -0.34 3.98 -1.37
N THR A 9 0.22 4.36 -2.52
CA THR A 9 1.60 4.85 -2.59
C THR A 9 1.79 6.13 -1.81
N ILE A 10 0.89 7.11 -1.94
CA ILE A 10 1.02 8.36 -1.19
C ILE A 10 0.92 8.11 0.31
N LEU A 11 -0.01 7.26 0.75
CA LEU A 11 -0.13 6.89 2.16
C LEU A 11 1.14 6.20 2.67
N ASN A 12 1.72 5.28 1.91
CA ASN A 12 2.97 4.61 2.29
C ASN A 12 4.13 5.60 2.41
N LEU A 13 4.27 6.54 1.46
CA LEU A 13 5.31 7.57 1.51
C LEU A 13 5.15 8.51 2.71
N LEU A 14 3.91 8.81 3.13
CA LEU A 14 3.65 9.71 4.24
C LEU A 14 3.68 9.03 5.62
N GLN A 15 3.07 7.85 5.74
CA GLN A 15 2.83 7.20 7.04
C GLN A 15 4.05 6.43 7.58
N ILE A 16 5.09 6.20 6.77
CA ILE A 16 6.32 5.54 7.24
C ILE A 16 7.13 6.45 8.16
N ASN A 17 7.24 7.74 7.85
CA ASN A 17 7.97 8.72 8.67
C ASN A 17 7.08 9.80 9.30
N TYR A 18 5.80 9.84 8.94
CA TYR A 18 4.86 10.89 9.33
C TYR A 18 5.34 12.30 8.95
N ASP A 19 5.91 12.43 7.75
CA ASP A 19 6.39 13.70 7.20
C ASP A 19 6.21 13.77 5.67
N ASP A 20 6.74 14.82 5.05
CA ASP A 20 6.68 15.10 3.62
C ASP A 20 8.01 14.88 2.89
N GLU A 21 9.03 14.28 3.53
CA GLU A 21 10.39 14.21 3.00
C GLU A 21 10.43 13.44 1.66
N TYR A 22 9.79 12.27 1.61
CA TYR A 22 9.73 11.48 0.38
C TYR A 22 8.90 12.16 -0.72
N ILE A 23 7.92 12.98 -0.36
CA ILE A 23 7.18 13.80 -1.34
C ILE A 23 8.10 14.87 -1.93
N LYS A 24 8.96 15.50 -1.13
CA LYS A 24 9.95 16.47 -1.63
C LYS A 24 10.94 15.82 -2.59
N HIS A 25 11.37 14.59 -2.32
CA HIS A 25 12.24 13.83 -3.24
C HIS A 25 11.52 13.43 -4.52
N LEU A 26 10.23 13.09 -4.44
CA LEU A 26 9.41 12.82 -5.60
C LEU A 26 9.34 14.04 -6.52
N VAL A 27 9.06 15.22 -5.97
CA VAL A 27 8.98 16.49 -6.72
C VAL A 27 10.29 16.83 -7.41
N LYS A 28 11.44 16.50 -6.81
CA LYS A 28 12.75 16.66 -7.44
C LYS A 28 13.03 15.62 -8.54
N SER A 29 12.35 14.48 -8.48
CA SER A 29 12.63 13.34 -9.36
C SER A 29 11.86 13.38 -10.68
N PHE A 30 10.68 14.00 -10.68
CA PHE A 30 9.75 14.08 -11.80
C PHE A 30 9.50 15.54 -12.21
N GLU A 31 9.20 15.78 -13.49
CA GLU A 31 8.87 17.12 -13.99
C GLU A 31 7.47 17.55 -13.56
N GLU A 32 6.53 16.60 -13.55
CA GLU A 32 5.16 16.81 -13.11
C GLU A 32 4.73 15.65 -12.21
N ILE A 33 4.07 15.97 -11.10
CA ILE A 33 3.36 15.01 -10.24
C ILE A 33 1.89 15.36 -10.30
N LYS A 34 1.07 14.33 -10.50
CA LYS A 34 -0.37 14.48 -10.65
C LYS A 34 -1.13 13.43 -9.85
N LEU A 35 -2.28 13.87 -9.35
CA LEU A 35 -3.25 13.06 -8.62
C LEU A 35 -4.61 13.21 -9.27
N THR A 36 -5.41 12.17 -9.25
CA THR A 36 -6.81 12.29 -9.65
C THR A 36 -7.66 12.80 -8.49
N PRO A 37 -8.82 13.42 -8.76
CA PRO A 37 -9.72 13.87 -7.70
C PRO A 37 -10.16 12.73 -6.77
N ILE A 38 -10.39 11.52 -7.31
CA ILE A 38 -10.77 10.36 -6.51
C ILE A 38 -9.64 9.89 -5.60
N VAL A 39 -8.38 9.89 -6.08
CA VAL A 39 -7.23 9.61 -5.19
C VAL A 39 -7.21 10.58 -4.02
N PHE A 40 -7.44 11.88 -4.26
CA PHE A 40 -7.45 12.85 -3.16
C PHE A 40 -8.61 12.63 -2.17
N GLN A 41 -9.79 12.23 -2.64
CA GLN A 41 -10.92 11.86 -1.78
C GLN A 41 -10.62 10.61 -0.94
N GLU A 42 -10.02 9.59 -1.55
CA GLU A 42 -9.60 8.36 -0.88
C GLU A 42 -8.50 8.63 0.16
N LEU A 43 -7.55 9.53 -0.13
CA LEU A 43 -6.57 9.98 0.87
C LEU A 43 -7.25 10.59 2.08
N GLY A 44 -8.25 11.46 1.86
CA GLY A 44 -9.03 12.06 2.94
C GLY A 44 -9.69 11.01 3.85
N SER A 45 -10.15 9.90 3.27
CA SER A 45 -10.82 8.82 3.99
C SER A 45 -9.85 7.86 4.70
N ASN A 46 -8.66 7.62 4.12
CA ASN A 46 -7.75 6.56 4.55
C ASN A 46 -6.48 7.05 5.27
N LYS A 47 -6.25 8.37 5.36
CA LYS A 47 -5.05 8.98 5.97
C LYS A 47 -4.73 8.55 7.40
N PHE A 48 -5.70 8.03 8.16
CA PHE A 48 -5.51 7.64 9.56
C PHE A 48 -5.52 6.13 9.82
N VAL A 49 -5.69 5.30 8.79
CA VAL A 49 -5.82 3.84 8.94
C VAL A 49 -4.63 3.25 9.72
N ASN A 50 -3.41 3.72 9.45
CA ASN A 50 -2.21 3.22 10.11
C ASN A 50 -1.74 4.05 11.31
N VAL A 51 -2.43 5.15 11.64
CA VAL A 51 -1.96 6.12 12.63
C VAL A 51 -2.51 5.79 14.02
N ILE A 52 -1.62 5.67 15.01
CA ILE A 52 -2.00 5.40 16.40
C ILE A 52 -2.06 6.70 17.23
N ASP A 53 -1.08 7.58 17.06
CA ASP A 53 -0.94 8.84 17.82
C ASP A 53 -1.66 10.02 17.15
N ASP A 54 -2.36 10.84 17.93
CA ASP A 54 -3.04 12.04 17.48
C ASP A 54 -2.08 13.12 16.95
N SER A 55 -0.86 13.20 17.49
CA SER A 55 0.16 14.15 17.00
C SER A 55 0.48 13.93 15.53
N ASN A 56 0.61 12.66 15.12
CA ASN A 56 0.86 12.26 13.74
C ASN A 56 -0.35 12.52 12.83
N LYS A 57 -1.58 12.51 13.37
CA LYS A 57 -2.79 12.84 12.58
C LYS A 57 -2.78 14.29 12.13
N GLU A 58 -2.34 15.21 13.00
CA GLU A 58 -2.23 16.62 12.67
C GLU A 58 -1.20 16.87 11.56
N VAL A 59 -0.02 16.24 11.67
CA VAL A 59 1.03 16.34 10.64
C VAL A 59 0.52 15.85 9.29
N LEU A 60 -0.14 14.68 9.25
CA LEU A 60 -0.68 14.13 8.01
C LEU A 60 -1.78 15.00 7.40
N ASN A 61 -2.67 15.59 8.22
CA ASN A 61 -3.66 16.56 7.76
C ASN A 61 -2.95 17.75 7.08
N ASN A 62 -1.97 18.32 7.75
CA ASN A 62 -1.26 19.49 7.25
C ASN A 62 -0.54 19.18 5.94
N VAL A 63 0.13 18.03 5.81
CA VAL A 63 0.81 17.65 4.57
C VAL A 63 -0.19 17.38 3.44
N ILE A 64 -1.24 16.59 3.69
CA ILE A 64 -2.20 16.20 2.64
C ILE A 64 -2.95 17.43 2.11
N PHE A 65 -3.52 18.25 2.98
CA PHE A 65 -4.32 19.39 2.53
C PHE A 65 -3.46 20.54 2.00
N ASN A 66 -2.35 20.87 2.64
CA ASN A 66 -1.57 22.04 2.23
C ASN A 66 -0.56 21.75 1.11
N GLN A 67 -0.02 20.52 1.05
CA GLN A 67 1.05 20.19 0.12
C GLN A 67 0.62 19.27 -1.01
N ILE A 68 -0.24 18.29 -0.74
CA ILE A 68 -0.62 17.28 -1.73
C ILE A 68 -1.76 17.77 -2.64
N GLN A 69 -2.71 18.55 -2.09
CA GLN A 69 -3.88 19.05 -2.83
C GLN A 69 -3.52 19.80 -4.12
N LYS A 70 -2.39 20.51 -4.15
CA LYS A 70 -1.96 21.27 -5.34
C LYS A 70 -1.58 20.39 -6.55
N TYR A 71 -1.38 19.09 -6.35
CA TYR A 71 -1.07 18.14 -7.42
C TYR A 71 -2.33 17.51 -8.03
N VAL A 72 -3.53 17.85 -7.54
CA VAL A 72 -4.78 17.29 -8.08
C VAL A 72 -5.08 17.87 -9.46
N ASP A 73 -5.19 16.99 -10.45
CA ASP A 73 -5.52 17.27 -11.83
C ASP A 73 -7.04 17.15 -12.03
N TYR A 74 -7.71 18.30 -12.09
CA TYR A 74 -9.15 18.39 -12.32
C TYR A 74 -9.53 18.41 -13.81
N SER A 75 -8.61 18.09 -14.73
CA SER A 75 -8.94 18.02 -16.15
C SER A 75 -9.97 16.91 -16.43
N ASN A 76 -10.88 17.14 -17.38
CA ASN A 76 -11.89 16.15 -17.75
C ASN A 76 -11.20 14.89 -18.32
N SER A 77 -11.54 13.71 -17.80
CA SER A 77 -11.01 12.42 -18.23
C SER A 77 -12.07 11.45 -18.74
N ASP A 78 -13.32 11.87 -18.91
CA ASP A 78 -14.49 11.01 -19.19
C ASP A 78 -14.27 10.10 -20.40
N ASP A 79 -13.77 10.65 -21.49
CA ASP A 79 -13.47 9.88 -22.71
C ASP A 79 -12.39 8.83 -22.48
N THR A 80 -11.37 9.16 -21.69
CA THR A 80 -10.27 8.23 -21.42
C THR A 80 -10.66 7.20 -20.37
N LEU A 81 -11.50 7.56 -19.40
CA LEU A 81 -12.09 6.64 -18.44
C LEU A 81 -12.97 5.62 -19.15
N ALA A 82 -13.81 6.07 -20.10
CA ALA A 82 -14.62 5.20 -20.94
C ALA A 82 -13.74 4.26 -21.79
N PHE A 83 -12.65 4.78 -22.37
CA PHE A 83 -11.65 3.98 -23.07
C PHE A 83 -11.03 2.91 -22.16
N THR A 84 -10.58 3.31 -20.96
CA THR A 84 -9.96 2.41 -19.99
C THR A 84 -10.91 1.31 -19.56
N LYS A 85 -12.14 1.68 -19.20
CA LYS A 85 -13.21 0.76 -18.80
C LYS A 85 -13.54 -0.22 -19.91
N LYS A 86 -13.58 0.22 -21.17
CA LYS A 86 -13.83 -0.66 -22.33
C LYS A 86 -12.74 -1.72 -22.50
N HIS A 87 -11.48 -1.40 -22.20
CA HIS A 87 -10.34 -2.31 -22.43
C HIS A 87 -9.98 -3.14 -21.19
N ASN A 88 -10.56 -2.84 -20.03
CA ASN A 88 -10.36 -3.58 -18.76
C ASN A 88 -11.69 -3.87 -18.05
N SER A 89 -12.76 -4.15 -18.80
CA SER A 89 -14.12 -4.20 -18.24
C SER A 89 -14.32 -5.23 -17.12
N GLU A 90 -13.50 -6.29 -17.08
CA GLU A 90 -13.59 -7.37 -16.09
C GLU A 90 -12.91 -7.02 -14.75
N CYS A 91 -11.93 -6.12 -14.75
CA CYS A 91 -11.15 -5.73 -13.57
C CYS A 91 -11.31 -4.25 -13.17
N PHE A 92 -11.93 -3.43 -14.03
CA PHE A 92 -12.12 -2.01 -13.77
C PHE A 92 -12.99 -1.79 -12.51
N LYS A 93 -12.49 -0.97 -11.59
CA LYS A 93 -13.20 -0.53 -10.38
C LYS A 93 -13.25 0.98 -10.37
N ASP A 94 -14.33 1.55 -9.83
CA ASP A 94 -14.42 3.00 -9.70
C ASP A 94 -13.63 3.46 -8.46
N ASN A 95 -12.30 3.48 -8.59
CA ASN A 95 -11.34 3.75 -7.52
C ASN A 95 -10.15 4.59 -8.02
N GLY A 96 -9.33 5.07 -7.08
CA GLY A 96 -8.19 5.94 -7.38
C GLY A 96 -7.21 5.35 -8.39
N GLU A 97 -7.02 4.03 -8.36
CA GLU A 97 -6.14 3.29 -9.27
C GLU A 97 -6.61 3.35 -10.72
N SER A 98 -7.85 2.96 -10.99
CA SER A 98 -8.42 2.94 -12.35
C SER A 98 -8.50 4.35 -12.96
N HIS A 99 -8.78 5.35 -12.11
CA HIS A 99 -8.74 6.75 -12.51
C HIS A 99 -7.32 7.20 -12.80
N SER A 100 -6.33 6.91 -11.94
CA SER A 100 -4.94 7.30 -12.16
C SER A 100 -4.35 6.69 -13.44
N VAL A 101 -4.69 5.44 -13.76
CA VAL A 101 -4.33 4.82 -15.05
C VAL A 101 -4.99 5.56 -16.21
N SER A 102 -6.28 5.88 -16.11
CA SER A 102 -7.01 6.59 -17.17
C SER A 102 -6.43 7.98 -17.43
N TYR A 103 -6.10 8.74 -16.39
CA TYR A 103 -5.43 10.02 -16.55
C TYR A 103 -4.01 9.86 -17.13
N SER A 104 -3.27 8.82 -16.72
CA SER A 104 -1.95 8.51 -17.29
C SER A 104 -2.03 8.26 -18.80
N VAL A 105 -3.01 7.47 -19.24
CA VAL A 105 -3.28 7.20 -20.66
C VAL A 105 -3.57 8.50 -21.40
N LYS A 106 -4.40 9.38 -20.83
CA LYS A 106 -4.74 10.68 -21.43
C LYS A 106 -3.50 11.53 -21.63
N VAL A 107 -2.75 11.77 -20.55
CA VAL A 107 -1.58 12.65 -20.59
C VAL A 107 -0.51 12.12 -21.52
N SER A 108 -0.31 10.81 -21.54
CA SER A 108 0.65 10.17 -22.43
C SER A 108 0.27 10.32 -23.90
N ARG A 109 -0.99 10.06 -24.26
CA ARG A 109 -1.47 10.12 -25.65
C ARG A 109 -1.59 11.53 -26.19
N PHE A 110 -2.18 12.43 -25.42
CA PHE A 110 -2.50 13.77 -25.92
C PHE A 110 -1.42 14.81 -25.61
N GLY A 111 -0.46 14.46 -24.75
CA GLY A 111 0.63 15.36 -24.39
C GLY A 111 0.12 16.65 -23.74
N LYS A 112 0.99 17.67 -23.74
CA LYS A 112 0.64 19.05 -23.35
C LYS A 112 0.61 19.99 -24.55
N ASN A 113 1.52 19.77 -25.51
CA ASN A 113 1.72 20.63 -26.67
C ASN A 113 1.41 19.88 -27.97
N ASP A 114 1.83 18.61 -28.07
CA ASP A 114 1.60 17.76 -29.24
C ASP A 114 1.23 16.31 -28.84
N PHE A 115 0.61 15.60 -29.79
CA PHE A 115 0.20 14.22 -29.65
C PHE A 115 1.41 13.30 -29.42
N GLY A 116 1.36 12.51 -28.35
CA GLY A 116 2.42 11.56 -28.00
C GLY A 116 3.66 12.18 -27.35
N ASP A 117 3.69 13.48 -27.04
CA ASP A 117 4.85 14.15 -26.42
C ASP A 117 5.29 13.50 -25.09
N ASN A 118 4.32 12.93 -24.38
CA ASN A 118 4.49 12.29 -23.07
C ASN A 118 4.46 10.76 -23.14
N LEU A 119 4.46 10.19 -24.36
CA LEU A 119 4.59 8.75 -24.57
C LEU A 119 5.89 8.27 -23.91
N LEU A 120 5.83 7.13 -23.22
CA LEU A 120 6.92 6.56 -22.40
C LEU A 120 7.43 7.42 -21.23
N LYS A 121 7.11 8.72 -21.18
CA LYS A 121 7.50 9.65 -20.11
C LYS A 121 6.49 9.70 -18.97
N THR A 122 5.29 9.18 -19.19
CA THR A 122 4.22 9.11 -18.19
C THR A 122 4.29 7.79 -17.45
N HIS A 123 4.46 7.84 -16.14
CA HIS A 123 4.52 6.68 -15.27
C HIS A 123 3.30 6.65 -14.36
N PHE A 124 2.78 5.45 -14.13
CA PHE A 124 1.80 5.19 -13.09
C PHE A 124 2.54 4.60 -11.89
N ILE A 125 2.24 5.09 -10.69
CA ILE A 125 2.90 4.63 -9.47
C ILE A 125 1.85 4.08 -8.53
N SER A 126 1.98 2.80 -8.19
CA SER A 126 1.05 2.06 -7.34
C SER A 126 1.77 0.99 -6.52
N ASP A 127 1.41 0.92 -5.24
CA ASP A 127 1.78 -0.18 -4.34
C ASP A 127 0.71 -1.29 -4.30
N ASP A 128 -0.31 -1.20 -5.14
CA ASP A 128 -1.27 -2.29 -5.30
C ASP A 128 -0.74 -3.33 -6.28
N ALA A 129 -0.50 -4.54 -5.79
CA ALA A 129 0.11 -5.62 -6.56
C ALA A 129 -0.73 -6.06 -7.77
N PRO A 130 -2.08 -6.11 -7.72
CA PRO A 130 -2.92 -6.45 -8.86
C PRO A 130 -2.82 -5.45 -10.02
N ALA A 131 -2.48 -4.19 -9.75
CA ALA A 131 -2.44 -3.10 -10.74
C ALA A 131 -1.67 -3.47 -12.03
N GLN A 132 -0.53 -4.12 -11.84
CA GLN A 132 0.34 -4.50 -12.95
C GLN A 132 -0.30 -5.54 -13.87
N LYS A 133 -1.10 -6.44 -13.30
CA LYS A 133 -1.84 -7.45 -14.06
C LYS A 133 -3.10 -6.83 -14.67
N ASP A 134 -3.85 -6.07 -13.88
CA ASP A 134 -5.16 -5.55 -14.23
C ASP A 134 -5.10 -4.51 -15.35
N PHE A 135 -4.01 -3.74 -15.43
CA PHE A 135 -3.84 -2.70 -16.45
C PHE A 135 -2.75 -3.02 -17.48
N ASN A 136 -2.24 -4.26 -17.48
CA ASN A 136 -1.13 -4.73 -18.33
C ASN A 136 -1.26 -4.29 -19.80
N HIS A 137 -2.49 -4.29 -20.34
CA HIS A 137 -2.78 -3.89 -21.71
C HIS A 137 -2.17 -2.53 -22.10
N PHE A 138 -2.29 -1.50 -21.24
CA PHE A 138 -1.81 -0.15 -21.58
C PHE A 138 -0.29 0.00 -21.54
N TYR A 139 0.39 -0.86 -20.77
CA TYR A 139 1.85 -0.88 -20.70
C TYR A 139 2.44 -1.66 -21.86
N GLN A 140 1.82 -2.77 -22.26
CA GLN A 140 2.30 -3.56 -23.40
C GLN A 140 2.29 -2.76 -24.71
N ILE A 141 1.33 -1.85 -24.87
CA ILE A 141 1.28 -0.95 -26.03
C ILE A 141 2.05 0.37 -25.81
N ASN A 142 2.84 0.47 -24.73
CA ASN A 142 3.69 1.62 -24.39
C ASN A 142 2.94 2.95 -24.22
N VAL A 143 1.63 2.90 -23.96
CA VAL A 143 0.82 4.09 -23.70
C VAL A 143 1.08 4.62 -22.29
N VAL A 144 1.46 3.79 -21.34
CA VAL A 144 2.05 4.25 -20.07
C VAL A 144 3.44 3.65 -19.97
N GLY A 145 4.45 4.48 -19.66
CA GLY A 145 5.85 4.11 -19.76
C GLY A 145 6.23 2.95 -18.83
N GLN A 146 6.02 3.11 -17.53
CA GLN A 146 6.22 2.04 -16.54
C GLN A 146 5.18 2.15 -15.42
N ILE A 147 4.86 1.01 -14.80
CA ILE A 147 4.31 0.98 -13.45
C ILE A 147 5.48 0.88 -12.48
N LEU A 148 5.56 1.83 -11.57
CA LEU A 148 6.50 1.81 -10.47
C LEU A 148 5.74 1.58 -9.17
N ASN A 149 6.40 1.08 -8.15
CA ASN A 149 5.87 1.13 -6.78
C ASN A 149 6.73 2.01 -5.89
N SER A 150 6.38 2.09 -4.60
CA SER A 150 7.13 2.92 -3.66
C SER A 150 8.58 2.46 -3.46
N ILE A 151 8.88 1.16 -3.55
CA ILE A 151 10.26 0.67 -3.45
C ILE A 151 11.07 1.09 -4.68
N ASP A 152 10.46 1.09 -5.87
CA ASP A 152 11.10 1.60 -7.09
C ASP A 152 11.37 3.11 -6.98
N LEU A 153 10.43 3.88 -6.42
CA LEU A 153 10.65 5.30 -6.11
C LEU A 153 11.81 5.52 -5.15
N MET A 154 11.86 4.76 -4.05
CA MET A 154 12.94 4.86 -3.09
C MET A 154 14.29 4.47 -3.71
N THR A 155 14.29 3.50 -4.63
CA THR A 155 15.47 3.14 -5.42
C THR A 155 15.92 4.31 -6.31
N ILE A 156 14.99 5.00 -6.97
CA ILE A 156 15.29 6.22 -7.75
C ILE A 156 15.89 7.31 -6.86
N PHE A 157 15.33 7.54 -5.66
CA PHE A 157 15.84 8.54 -4.73
C PHE A 157 17.25 8.22 -4.26
N TRP A 158 17.54 6.94 -4.00
CA TRP A 158 18.88 6.50 -3.66
C TRP A 158 19.87 6.69 -4.83
N LEU A 159 19.49 6.29 -6.06
CA LEU A 159 20.33 6.50 -7.25
C LEU A 159 20.60 8.00 -7.52
N LYS A 160 19.65 8.88 -7.18
CA LYS A 160 19.80 10.34 -7.22
C LYS A 160 20.51 10.92 -5.99
N GLN A 161 20.99 10.09 -5.07
CA GLN A 161 21.68 10.47 -3.84
C GLN A 161 20.86 11.37 -2.90
N TYR A 162 19.53 11.29 -2.98
CA TYR A 162 18.62 11.99 -2.06
C TYR A 162 18.49 11.29 -0.72
N ILE A 163 18.63 9.97 -0.72
CA ILE A 163 18.63 9.12 0.47
C ILE A 163 19.82 8.16 0.40
N THR A 164 20.20 7.61 1.55
CA THR A 164 21.23 6.57 1.61
C THR A 164 20.65 5.18 1.33
N LYS A 165 21.53 4.21 1.09
CA LYS A 165 21.16 2.78 1.06
C LYS A 165 20.44 2.35 2.35
N ASN A 166 20.95 2.79 3.50
CA ASN A 166 20.38 2.42 4.79
C ASN A 166 18.96 2.96 4.94
N ASP A 167 18.67 4.14 4.39
CA ASP A 167 17.31 4.70 4.37
C ASP A 167 16.37 3.87 3.50
N LEU A 168 16.82 3.41 2.32
CA LEU A 168 16.05 2.50 1.47
C LEU A 168 15.74 1.17 2.16
N ILE A 169 16.72 0.58 2.84
CA ILE A 169 16.51 -0.67 3.60
C ILE A 169 15.57 -0.43 4.78
N LYS A 170 15.76 0.66 5.53
CA LYS A 170 14.87 1.07 6.62
C LYS A 170 13.44 1.30 6.12
N TYR A 171 13.28 1.90 4.95
CA TYR A 171 11.98 2.06 4.29
C TYR A 171 11.32 0.70 4.03
N CYS A 172 12.04 -0.26 3.44
CA CYS A 172 11.51 -1.60 3.19
C CYS A 172 11.06 -2.31 4.48
N HIS A 173 11.84 -2.18 5.56
CA HIS A 173 11.44 -2.71 6.87
C HIS A 173 10.20 -2.03 7.43
N SER A 174 10.11 -0.70 7.30
CA SER A 174 8.96 0.08 7.78
C SER A 174 7.69 -0.22 6.98
N LEU A 175 7.82 -0.39 5.66
CA LEU A 175 6.72 -0.82 4.78
C LEU A 175 6.19 -2.20 5.16
N LYS A 176 7.08 -3.15 5.49
CA LYS A 176 6.68 -4.46 6.04
C LYS A 176 5.92 -4.32 7.35
N GLN A 177 6.37 -3.45 8.25
CA GLN A 177 5.69 -3.21 9.52
C GLN A 177 4.30 -2.61 9.29
N LEU A 178 4.16 -1.68 8.34
CA LEU A 178 2.88 -1.08 7.97
C LEU A 178 1.89 -2.15 7.48
N TYR A 179 2.32 -3.04 6.56
CA TYR A 179 1.46 -4.12 6.07
C TYR A 179 1.13 -5.20 7.10
N ASN A 180 1.97 -5.36 8.13
CA ASN A 180 1.77 -6.31 9.23
C ASN A 180 1.19 -5.67 10.50
N LYS A 181 0.76 -4.41 10.47
CA LYS A 181 0.33 -3.67 11.67
C LYS A 181 -0.69 -4.46 12.50
N ASP A 182 -1.75 -4.96 11.86
CA ASP A 182 -2.82 -5.66 12.56
C ASP A 182 -2.37 -6.99 13.16
N ILE A 183 -1.45 -7.70 12.51
CA ILE A 183 -0.83 -8.91 13.05
C ILE A 183 -0.01 -8.57 14.30
N GLY A 184 0.80 -7.51 14.22
CA GLY A 184 1.61 -7.03 15.35
C GLY A 184 0.75 -6.62 16.54
N LEU A 185 -0.30 -5.84 16.30
CA LEU A 185 -1.25 -5.42 17.33
C LEU A 185 -1.98 -6.62 17.96
N LEU A 186 -2.45 -7.55 17.15
CA LEU A 186 -3.13 -8.74 17.65
C LEU A 186 -2.18 -9.63 18.47
N LEU A 187 -0.95 -9.85 18.00
CA LEU A 187 0.05 -10.63 18.75
C LEU A 187 0.38 -10.02 20.12
N ILE A 188 0.48 -8.69 20.21
CA ILE A 188 0.69 -8.00 21.49
C ILE A 188 -0.51 -8.25 22.41
N LYS A 189 -1.73 -8.01 21.92
CA LYS A 189 -2.97 -8.23 22.70
C LYS A 189 -3.14 -9.66 23.17
N LEU A 190 -2.83 -10.63 22.32
CA LEU A 190 -2.86 -12.05 22.68
C LEU A 190 -1.84 -12.34 23.78
N LYS A 191 -0.61 -11.84 23.67
CA LYS A 191 0.43 -12.04 24.70
C LYS A 191 0.06 -11.39 26.03
N ASP A 192 -0.44 -10.16 26.03
CA ASP A 192 -0.89 -9.47 27.24
C ASP A 192 -2.07 -10.21 27.89
N TYR A 193 -3.07 -10.64 27.10
CA TYR A 193 -4.18 -11.42 27.61
C TYR A 193 -3.71 -12.76 28.21
N SER A 194 -2.73 -13.41 27.59
CA SER A 194 -2.16 -14.65 28.10
C SER A 194 -1.36 -14.46 29.40
N ARG A 195 -0.83 -13.25 29.66
CA ARG A 195 -0.16 -12.92 30.92
C ARG A 195 -1.18 -12.61 32.02
N ASP A 196 -2.21 -11.85 31.69
CA ASP A 196 -3.09 -11.22 32.68
C ASP A 196 -4.33 -12.08 33.01
N PHE A 197 -4.74 -12.99 32.11
CA PHE A 197 -5.96 -13.80 32.22
C PHE A 197 -5.73 -15.29 31.92
N VAL A 198 -4.51 -15.80 32.15
CA VAL A 198 -4.16 -17.21 31.85
C VAL A 198 -5.03 -18.21 32.60
N ASP A 199 -5.50 -17.84 33.81
CA ASP A 199 -6.32 -18.70 34.65
C ASP A 199 -7.80 -18.69 34.27
N ASP A 200 -8.25 -17.68 33.52
CA ASP A 200 -9.62 -17.56 33.01
C ASP A 200 -9.86 -18.42 31.75
N LEU A 201 -8.79 -18.93 31.13
CA LEU A 201 -8.86 -19.77 29.95
C LEU A 201 -8.93 -21.24 30.34
N ASN A 202 -9.95 -21.94 29.83
CA ASN A 202 -10.01 -23.40 29.94
C ASN A 202 -8.94 -24.07 29.03
N SER A 203 -8.67 -25.36 29.26
CA SER A 203 -7.61 -26.07 28.53
C SER A 203 -7.79 -26.08 27.01
N LYS A 204 -9.04 -26.13 26.51
CA LYS A 204 -9.32 -26.09 25.07
C LYS A 204 -9.07 -24.69 24.49
N GLN A 205 -9.47 -23.65 25.20
CA GLN A 205 -9.22 -22.27 24.82
C GLN A 205 -7.72 -21.98 24.76
N LYS A 206 -6.93 -22.46 25.74
CA LYS A 206 -5.46 -22.36 25.73
C LYS A 206 -4.86 -22.95 24.45
N ILE A 207 -5.33 -24.14 24.03
CA ILE A 207 -4.87 -24.78 22.80
C ILE A 207 -5.16 -23.91 21.57
N VAL A 208 -6.40 -23.41 21.43
CA VAL A 208 -6.79 -22.56 20.29
C VAL A 208 -5.97 -21.27 20.27
N PHE A 209 -5.71 -20.70 21.45
CA PHE A 209 -4.92 -19.49 21.62
C PHE A 209 -3.46 -19.67 21.18
N THR A 210 -2.82 -20.76 21.62
CA THR A 210 -1.45 -21.10 21.20
C THR A 210 -1.38 -21.32 19.68
N LYS A 211 -2.35 -22.04 19.11
CA LYS A 211 -2.44 -22.21 17.65
C LYS A 211 -2.57 -20.87 16.92
N LEU A 212 -3.39 -19.96 17.43
CA LEU A 212 -3.54 -18.63 16.82
C LEU A 212 -2.21 -17.85 16.85
N ILE A 213 -1.51 -17.85 17.97
CA ILE A 213 -0.19 -17.18 18.09
C ILE A 213 0.81 -17.78 17.10
N GLU A 214 0.85 -19.11 16.99
CA GLU A 214 1.74 -19.80 16.05
C GLU A 214 1.44 -19.41 14.60
N ILE A 215 0.17 -19.44 14.22
CA ILE A 215 -0.29 -19.02 12.89
C ILE A 215 0.11 -17.58 12.58
N LEU A 216 -0.15 -16.65 13.51
CA LEU A 216 0.17 -15.23 13.33
C LEU A 216 1.67 -14.95 13.32
N SER A 217 2.47 -15.79 13.99
CA SER A 217 3.94 -15.67 14.02
C SER A 217 4.60 -16.23 12.76
N ASN A 218 3.92 -17.16 12.05
CA ASN A 218 4.44 -17.83 10.87
C ASN A 218 3.38 -17.89 9.76
N ILE A 219 3.17 -16.76 9.10
CA ILE A 219 2.17 -16.65 8.03
C ILE A 219 2.60 -17.46 6.80
N GLN A 220 1.74 -18.40 6.43
CA GLN A 220 1.79 -19.20 5.20
C GLN A 220 0.54 -18.97 4.33
N ASP A 221 0.54 -19.51 3.10
CA ASP A 221 -0.55 -19.36 2.13
C ASP A 221 -1.92 -19.79 2.69
N ASP A 222 -1.96 -20.88 3.46
CA ASP A 222 -3.17 -21.44 4.06
C ASP A 222 -3.64 -20.72 5.34
N THR A 223 -2.95 -19.66 5.78
CA THR A 223 -3.26 -18.96 7.04
C THR A 223 -4.70 -18.40 7.07
N ASN A 224 -5.30 -18.04 5.93
CA ASN A 224 -6.69 -17.55 5.88
C ASN A 224 -7.70 -18.64 6.25
N ASN A 225 -7.45 -19.88 5.82
CA ASN A 225 -8.28 -21.03 6.15
C ASN A 225 -8.11 -21.37 7.63
N LYS A 226 -6.87 -21.44 8.11
CA LYS A 226 -6.55 -21.69 9.53
C LYS A 226 -7.17 -20.64 10.47
N ILE A 227 -7.13 -19.36 10.10
CA ILE A 227 -7.79 -18.30 10.87
C ILE A 227 -9.32 -18.48 10.84
N SER A 228 -9.92 -18.81 9.70
CA SER A 228 -11.37 -19.07 9.59
C SER A 228 -11.83 -20.21 10.48
N GLU A 229 -11.03 -21.29 10.55
CA GLU A 229 -11.27 -22.42 11.43
C GLU A 229 -11.25 -21.98 12.90
N ILE A 230 -10.24 -21.19 13.31
CA ILE A 230 -10.14 -20.65 14.67
C ILE A 230 -11.31 -19.73 15.02
N ILE A 231 -11.70 -18.82 14.14
CA ILE A 231 -12.86 -17.93 14.37
C ILE A 231 -14.16 -18.73 14.54
N SER A 232 -14.25 -19.86 13.84
CA SER A 232 -15.43 -20.73 13.86
C SER A 232 -15.47 -21.66 15.08
N ASP A 233 -14.33 -21.87 15.75
CA ASP A 233 -14.19 -22.73 16.91
C ASP A 233 -15.13 -22.29 18.06
N PRO A 234 -16.02 -23.17 18.54
CA PRO A 234 -16.97 -22.84 19.61
C PRO A 234 -16.31 -22.31 20.88
N ASP A 235 -15.16 -22.88 21.26
CA ASP A 235 -14.45 -22.50 22.50
C ASP A 235 -13.82 -21.10 22.37
N PHE A 236 -13.44 -20.70 21.15
CA PHE A 236 -12.85 -19.39 20.86
C PHE A 236 -13.89 -18.30 20.61
N LYS A 237 -15.09 -18.65 20.13
CA LYS A 237 -16.19 -17.69 19.94
C LYS A 237 -16.53 -16.92 21.20
N ASP A 238 -16.48 -17.56 22.36
CA ASP A 238 -16.76 -16.88 23.64
C ASP A 238 -15.65 -15.91 24.05
N VAL A 239 -14.40 -16.20 23.68
CA VAL A 239 -13.26 -15.27 23.86
C VAL A 239 -13.42 -14.07 22.93
N LEU A 240 -13.78 -14.28 21.66
CA LEU A 240 -14.02 -13.21 20.68
C LEU A 240 -15.21 -12.31 21.04
N LYS A 241 -16.25 -12.85 21.69
CA LYS A 241 -17.37 -12.03 22.20
C LYS A 241 -16.91 -11.03 23.26
N LYS A 242 -15.96 -11.41 24.11
CA LYS A 242 -15.38 -10.55 25.15
C LYS A 242 -14.36 -9.55 24.56
N ASN A 243 -13.67 -9.93 23.48
CA ASN A 243 -12.63 -9.12 22.83
C ASN A 243 -13.04 -8.76 21.39
N LYS A 244 -14.02 -7.85 21.26
CA LYS A 244 -14.63 -7.52 19.94
C LYS A 244 -13.63 -6.98 18.93
N ASP A 245 -12.66 -6.21 19.40
CA ASP A 245 -11.56 -5.65 18.62
C ASP A 245 -10.66 -6.72 17.99
N TRP A 246 -10.54 -7.90 18.59
CA TRP A 246 -9.76 -9.00 17.99
C TRP A 246 -10.44 -9.56 16.76
N LYS A 247 -11.78 -9.64 16.77
CA LYS A 247 -12.54 -10.09 15.60
C LYS A 247 -12.32 -9.16 14.41
N GLU A 248 -12.28 -7.85 14.67
CA GLU A 248 -11.97 -6.85 13.65
C GLU A 248 -10.55 -7.03 13.11
N LEU A 249 -9.53 -7.13 14.00
CA LEU A 249 -8.15 -7.38 13.59
C LEU A 249 -8.01 -8.67 12.76
N LEU A 250 -8.63 -9.76 13.20
CA LEU A 250 -8.62 -11.03 12.45
C LEU A 250 -9.26 -10.89 11.06
N THR A 251 -10.37 -10.16 10.97
CA THR A 251 -11.04 -9.89 9.69
C THR A 251 -10.13 -9.09 8.77
N ASN A 252 -9.49 -8.02 9.27
CA ASN A 252 -8.55 -7.21 8.52
C ASN A 252 -7.34 -8.03 8.05
N ILE A 253 -6.80 -8.90 8.92
CA ILE A 253 -5.71 -9.82 8.57
C ILE A 253 -6.13 -10.76 7.43
N GLN A 254 -7.37 -11.27 7.46
CA GLN A 254 -7.85 -12.16 6.40
C GLN A 254 -8.02 -11.47 5.05
N GLN A 255 -8.40 -10.19 5.07
CA GLN A 255 -8.63 -9.36 3.89
C GLN A 255 -7.37 -8.68 3.35
N SER A 256 -6.28 -8.68 4.12
CA SER A 256 -5.06 -7.95 3.76
C SER A 256 -4.18 -8.73 2.77
N ASN A 257 -3.61 -8.01 1.82
CA ASN A 257 -2.73 -8.53 0.77
C ASN A 257 -1.27 -8.71 1.22
N PHE A 258 -0.97 -8.63 2.53
CA PHE A 258 0.40 -8.68 3.05
C PHE A 258 1.16 -9.96 2.66
N ARG A 259 0.45 -11.07 2.42
CA ARG A 259 1.01 -12.36 1.98
C ARG A 259 1.67 -12.28 0.60
N GLU A 260 1.18 -11.41 -0.26
CA GLU A 260 1.79 -11.14 -1.57
C GLU A 260 2.85 -10.06 -1.44
N LYS A 261 2.55 -9.00 -0.69
CA LYS A 261 3.42 -7.82 -0.55
C LYS A 261 4.73 -8.11 0.17
N ILE A 262 4.73 -8.92 1.23
CA ILE A 262 5.93 -9.17 2.04
C ILE A 262 6.97 -10.03 1.31
N PRO A 263 6.62 -11.17 0.69
CA PRO A 263 7.56 -11.91 -0.14
C PRO A 263 8.14 -11.05 -1.27
N TYR A 264 7.31 -10.18 -1.88
CA TYR A 264 7.77 -9.21 -2.86
C TYR A 264 8.82 -8.25 -2.27
N ILE A 265 8.55 -7.62 -1.13
CA ILE A 265 9.51 -6.72 -0.45
C ILE A 265 10.81 -7.46 -0.11
N ASN A 266 10.72 -8.67 0.46
CA ASN A 266 11.89 -9.49 0.80
C ASN A 266 12.72 -9.83 -0.45
N LYS A 267 12.06 -10.13 -1.57
CA LYS A 267 12.75 -10.36 -2.85
C LYS A 267 13.45 -9.09 -3.32
N ARG A 268 12.79 -7.93 -3.29
CA ARG A 268 13.37 -6.64 -3.68
C ARG A 268 14.59 -6.29 -2.84
N MET A 269 14.54 -6.51 -1.53
CA MET A 269 15.71 -6.29 -0.65
C MET A 269 16.92 -7.15 -1.08
N ARG A 270 16.71 -8.44 -1.39
CA ARG A 270 17.78 -9.33 -1.90
C ARG A 270 18.27 -8.94 -3.30
N ASP A 271 17.37 -8.46 -4.16
CA ASP A 271 17.76 -8.03 -5.50
C ASP A 271 18.61 -6.76 -5.42
N LEU A 272 18.25 -5.84 -4.53
CA LEU A 272 19.07 -4.67 -4.24
C LEU A 272 20.45 -5.08 -3.70
N GLU A 273 20.53 -6.15 -2.87
CA GLU A 273 21.81 -6.75 -2.42
C GLU A 273 22.75 -7.09 -3.57
N LYS A 274 22.23 -7.66 -4.65
CA LYS A 274 23.01 -8.06 -5.83
C LYS A 274 23.46 -6.88 -6.68
N VAL A 275 22.64 -5.84 -6.80
CA VAL A 275 23.03 -4.60 -7.51
C VAL A 275 24.28 -3.99 -6.87
N TRP A 276 24.46 -4.20 -5.56
CA TRP A 276 25.61 -3.70 -4.81
C TRP A 276 26.88 -4.55 -4.92
N GLU A 277 26.82 -5.80 -5.36
CA GLU A 277 28.02 -6.64 -5.54
C GLU A 277 28.78 -6.32 -6.84
N VAL A 278 28.17 -5.55 -7.74
CA VAL A 278 28.67 -5.27 -9.10
C VAL A 278 29.23 -3.84 -9.24
N MET A 279 29.09 -2.98 -8.21
CA MET A 279 29.72 -1.65 -8.16
C MET A 279 30.97 -1.67 -7.27
#